data_AF-A0A2P4P616-F1
#
_entry.id   AF-A0A2P4P616-F1
#
_cell.length_a   1.000
_cell.length_b   1.000
_cell.length_c   1.000
_cell.angle_alpha   90.00
_cell.angle_beta   90.00
_cell.angle_gamma   90.00
#
_symmetry.space_group_name_H-M   'P 1'
#
loop_
_entity.id
_entity.type
_entity.pdbx_description
1 polymer ?
#
loop_
_entity_poly.entity_id
_entity_poly.type
_entity_poly.pdbx_seq_one_letter_code
_entity_poly.pdbx_strand_id
1 'polypeptide(L)'
;MLQQENIYQVVMLIIKQVFAGEKFPDEDALWYATTSHNFQHCTYDDGFDLTHKVTGNKLGINSSYRSPTTGHFEVNCRNGSSSLNWINTNTTNNNAPYVKAKDVIALKCGISIFRSHDFTFTIGNKTFQEVVGHNERIGGNDEWQIEIV
;
A
#
# COMPACT_ATOMS: atom_id res chain seq x y z
N MET A 1 16.41 -21.43 19.60
CA MET A 1 15.74 -20.13 19.83
C MET A 1 14.97 -19.81 18.57
N LEU A 2 13.65 -19.82 18.63
CA LEU A 2 12.79 -19.46 17.50
C LEU A 2 12.81 -17.94 17.37
N GLN A 3 13.29 -17.42 16.23
CA GLN A 3 13.25 -16.00 15.91
C GLN A 3 11.80 -15.63 15.58
N GLN A 4 11.32 -14.58 16.23
CA GLN A 4 9.99 -14.04 16.04
C GLN A 4 10.01 -13.11 14.82
N GLU A 5 9.41 -13.54 13.72
CA GLU A 5 9.19 -12.70 12.55
C GLU A 5 8.13 -11.64 12.89
N ASN A 6 8.53 -10.37 12.90
CA ASN A 6 7.59 -9.27 13.08
C ASN A 6 6.85 -9.06 11.76
N ILE A 7 5.63 -9.57 11.73
CA ILE A 7 4.68 -9.40 10.64
C ILE A 7 4.08 -7.99 10.78
N TYR A 8 4.42 -7.08 9.87
CA TYR A 8 3.73 -5.80 9.73
C TYR A 8 2.55 -6.02 8.80
N GLN A 9 1.34 -5.95 9.34
CA GLN A 9 0.11 -6.02 8.57
C GLN A 9 -0.18 -4.62 8.00
N VAL A 10 -0.54 -4.54 6.72
CA VAL A 10 -1.19 -3.36 6.12
C VAL A 10 -2.53 -3.87 5.62
N VAL A 11 -3.62 -3.13 5.87
CA VAL A 11 -4.97 -3.49 5.42
C VAL A 11 -5.16 -3.04 3.97
N MET A 12 -5.19 -3.97 3.01
CA MET A 12 -5.57 -3.69 1.61
C MET A 12 -6.23 -4.94 1.02
N LEU A 13 -7.51 -4.89 0.65
CA LEU A 13 -8.27 -6.08 0.22
C LEU A 13 -7.98 -6.40 -1.27
N ILE A 14 -7.40 -7.55 -1.62
CA ILE A 14 -6.99 -7.78 -3.04
C ILE A 14 -7.28 -9.18 -3.63
N ILE A 15 -7.99 -9.18 -4.77
CA ILE A 15 -7.95 -10.26 -5.78
C ILE A 15 -8.02 -9.68 -7.20
N LYS A 16 -6.98 -9.93 -8.02
CA LYS A 16 -6.80 -9.53 -9.44
C LYS A 16 -6.97 -8.05 -9.83
N GLN A 17 -7.48 -7.22 -8.92
CA GLN A 17 -7.74 -5.79 -9.04
C GLN A 17 -7.80 -5.25 -7.58
N VAL A 18 -7.24 -4.06 -7.29
CA VAL A 18 -6.91 -3.60 -5.91
C VAL A 18 -7.92 -2.60 -5.37
N PHE A 19 -8.55 -2.90 -4.23
CA PHE A 19 -9.64 -2.09 -3.65
C PHE A 19 -9.57 -1.99 -2.13
N ALA A 20 -10.13 -0.93 -1.54
CA ALA A 20 -10.29 -0.83 -0.08
C ALA A 20 -11.64 -1.43 0.37
N GLY A 21 -11.66 -2.10 1.53
CA GLY A 21 -12.85 -2.74 2.11
C GLY A 21 -13.31 -2.09 3.43
N GLU A 22 -14.58 -2.27 3.80
CA GLU A 22 -15.23 -1.59 4.93
C GLU A 22 -15.30 -2.40 6.26
N LYS A 23 -14.77 -3.63 6.33
CA LYS A 23 -14.91 -4.53 7.50
C LYS A 23 -13.57 -4.90 8.14
N PHE A 24 -13.62 -5.44 9.38
CA PHE A 24 -12.48 -6.06 10.07
C PHE A 24 -11.62 -6.85 9.07
N PRO A 25 -10.29 -6.70 9.11
CA PRO A 25 -9.43 -7.28 8.09
C PRO A 25 -9.54 -8.80 8.12
N ASP A 26 -10.03 -9.38 7.02
CA ASP A 26 -9.91 -10.81 6.75
C ASP A 26 -8.53 -11.11 6.14
N GLU A 27 -8.25 -12.37 5.80
CA GLU A 27 -6.92 -12.73 5.30
C GLU A 27 -6.55 -12.04 3.97
N ASP A 28 -7.55 -11.70 3.15
CA ASP A 28 -7.35 -11.00 1.87
C ASP A 28 -7.06 -9.51 2.05
N ALA A 29 -7.23 -9.00 3.26
CA ALA A 29 -6.81 -7.65 3.62
C ALA A 29 -5.35 -7.58 4.07
N LEU A 30 -4.63 -8.71 4.25
CA LEU A 30 -3.36 -8.71 4.97
C LEU A 30 -2.15 -8.67 4.04
N TRP A 31 -1.18 -7.84 4.40
CA TRP A 31 0.08 -7.65 3.66
C TRP A 31 1.25 -7.72 4.60
N TYR A 32 2.37 -8.26 4.12
CA TYR A 32 3.66 -8.22 4.78
C TYR A 32 4.51 -7.09 4.19
N ALA A 33 4.94 -6.16 5.02
CA ALA A 33 5.97 -5.20 4.63
C ALA A 33 7.36 -5.80 4.86
N THR A 34 8.16 -5.90 3.80
CA THR A 34 9.53 -6.44 3.87
C THR A 34 10.52 -5.47 3.26
N THR A 35 11.54 -5.07 4.02
CA THR A 35 12.65 -4.24 3.53
C THR A 35 13.82 -5.13 3.11
N SER A 36 14.77 -4.58 2.34
CA SER A 36 15.99 -5.29 1.93
C SER A 36 16.99 -5.54 3.06
N HIS A 37 16.75 -4.97 4.24
CA HIS A 37 17.67 -5.04 5.38
C HIS A 37 17.03 -5.80 6.53
N ASN A 38 17.79 -6.71 7.14
CA ASN A 38 17.34 -7.52 8.30
C ASN A 38 17.33 -6.71 9.62
N PHE A 39 16.91 -5.44 9.59
CA PHE A 39 16.84 -4.62 10.80
C PHE A 39 15.50 -4.83 11.52
N GLN A 40 15.54 -4.65 12.84
CA GLN A 40 14.39 -4.79 13.74
C GLN A 40 13.37 -3.64 13.58
N HIS A 41 13.73 -2.60 12.80
CA HIS A 41 12.94 -1.39 12.57
C HIS A 41 13.07 -0.94 11.11
N CYS A 42 11.97 -0.46 10.53
CA CYS A 42 11.92 0.21 9.24
C CYS A 42 12.06 1.72 9.41
N THR A 43 12.78 2.36 8.51
CA THR A 43 12.93 3.82 8.42
C THR A 43 12.19 4.38 7.21
N TYR A 44 11.91 5.68 7.23
CA TYR A 44 11.29 6.38 6.11
C TYR A 44 12.15 6.38 4.84
N ASP A 45 13.47 6.19 4.99
CA ASP A 45 14.42 6.10 3.87
C ASP A 45 14.47 4.70 3.25
N ASP A 46 13.89 3.68 3.90
CA ASP A 46 13.92 2.32 3.40
C ASP A 46 12.98 2.12 2.19
N GLY A 47 13.50 1.39 1.20
CA GLY A 47 12.67 0.72 0.21
C GLY A 47 12.07 -0.56 0.78
N PHE A 48 10.81 -0.84 0.44
CA PHE A 48 10.13 -2.05 0.92
C PHE A 48 9.19 -2.61 -0.13
N ASP A 49 8.87 -3.89 0.03
CA ASP A 49 7.81 -4.55 -0.72
C ASP A 49 6.59 -4.75 0.18
N LEU A 50 5.39 -4.61 -0.37
CA LEU A 50 4.16 -5.12 0.23
C LEU A 50 3.77 -6.42 -0.46
N THR A 51 3.79 -7.52 0.30
CA THR A 51 3.45 -8.86 -0.19
C THR A 51 2.12 -9.32 0.38
N HIS A 52 1.16 -9.66 -0.48
CA HIS A 52 -0.16 -10.14 -0.06
C HIS A 52 -0.03 -11.46 0.69
N LYS A 53 -0.67 -11.57 1.86
CA LYS A 53 -0.54 -12.75 2.74
C LYS A 53 -0.99 -14.03 2.04
N VAL A 54 -2.15 -14.00 1.39
CA VAL A 54 -2.78 -15.21 0.84
C VAL A 54 -2.12 -15.63 -0.48
N THR A 55 -1.78 -14.67 -1.34
CA THR A 55 -1.32 -14.99 -2.71
C THR A 55 0.20 -14.94 -2.87
N GLY A 56 0.94 -14.31 -1.94
CA GLY A 56 2.38 -14.07 -2.08
C GLY A 56 2.77 -13.08 -3.17
N ASN A 57 1.78 -12.47 -3.84
CA ASN A 57 2.00 -11.47 -4.88
C ASN A 57 2.32 -10.11 -4.26
N LYS A 58 3.02 -9.25 -5.01
CA LYS A 58 3.41 -7.91 -4.53
C LYS A 58 2.53 -6.82 -5.11
N LEU A 59 2.33 -5.78 -4.30
CA LEU A 59 1.60 -4.57 -4.70
C LEU A 59 2.48 -3.71 -5.62
N GLY A 60 1.95 -3.29 -6.75
CA GLY A 60 2.65 -2.38 -7.66
C GLY A 60 1.73 -1.53 -8.52
N ILE A 61 2.34 -0.55 -9.20
CA ILE A 61 1.67 0.27 -10.20
C ILE A 61 2.12 -0.17 -11.59
N ASN A 62 1.18 -0.33 -12.51
CA ASN A 62 1.46 -0.54 -13.92
C ASN A 62 1.09 0.69 -14.74
N SER A 63 2.09 1.48 -15.11
CA SER A 63 1.92 2.71 -15.88
C SER A 63 1.49 2.49 -17.34
N SER A 64 1.55 1.24 -17.82
CA SER A 64 1.11 0.86 -19.17
C SER A 64 -0.40 0.62 -19.27
N TYR A 65 -1.06 0.40 -18.14
CA TYR A 65 -2.51 0.17 -18.09
C TYR A 65 -3.22 1.30 -17.37
N ARG A 66 -4.53 1.35 -17.54
CA ARG A 66 -5.39 2.42 -17.03
C ARG A 66 -6.43 1.84 -16.10
N SER A 67 -6.69 2.52 -14.99
CA SER A 67 -7.71 2.13 -14.04
C SER A 67 -9.10 2.31 -14.65
N PRO A 68 -10.08 1.49 -14.24
CA PRO A 68 -11.39 1.40 -14.90
C PRO A 68 -12.23 2.67 -14.86
N THR A 69 -12.17 3.46 -13.77
CA THR A 69 -13.06 4.63 -13.61
C THR A 69 -12.38 5.94 -13.95
N THR A 70 -11.15 6.15 -13.47
CA THR A 70 -10.49 7.46 -13.55
C THR A 70 -9.52 7.60 -14.71
N GLY A 71 -9.08 6.48 -15.32
CA GLY A 71 -8.01 6.51 -16.30
C GLY A 71 -6.66 6.89 -15.71
N HIS A 72 -6.49 6.79 -14.38
CA HIS A 72 -5.18 6.80 -13.74
C HIS A 72 -4.43 5.49 -14.00
N PHE A 73 -3.22 5.32 -13.48
CA PHE A 73 -2.48 4.06 -13.65
C PHE A 73 -3.16 2.92 -12.88
N GLU A 74 -3.18 1.74 -13.48
CA GLU A 74 -3.68 0.53 -12.83
C GLU A 74 -2.76 0.15 -11.66
N VAL A 75 -3.36 -0.06 -10.49
CA VAL A 75 -2.70 -0.73 -9.36
C VAL A 75 -2.99 -2.23 -9.45
N ASN A 76 -1.96 -3.05 -9.26
CA ASN A 76 -2.05 -4.50 -9.42
C ASN A 76 -1.34 -5.25 -8.29
N CYS A 77 -1.67 -6.54 -8.21
CA CYS A 77 -1.10 -7.50 -7.28
C CYS A 77 -0.65 -8.73 -8.08
N ARG A 78 0.64 -8.81 -8.39
CA ARG A 78 1.23 -9.84 -9.25
C ARG A 78 2.60 -10.28 -8.74
N ASN A 79 3.09 -11.41 -9.25
CA ASN A 79 4.48 -11.79 -9.07
C ASN A 79 5.40 -10.79 -9.78
N GLY A 80 6.44 -10.34 -9.08
CA GLY A 80 7.39 -9.34 -9.57
C GLY A 80 8.08 -8.63 -8.40
N SER A 81 8.92 -7.64 -8.70
CA SER A 81 9.49 -6.74 -7.70
C SER A 81 8.96 -5.33 -7.92
N SER A 82 8.40 -4.74 -6.88
CA SER A 82 7.92 -3.36 -6.86
C SER A 82 8.39 -2.73 -5.56
N SER A 83 9.57 -2.13 -5.59
CA SER A 83 10.09 -1.39 -4.45
C SER A 83 9.22 -0.16 -4.23
N LEU A 84 8.55 -0.15 -3.08
CA LEU A 84 7.80 0.98 -2.56
C LEU A 84 8.69 1.84 -1.67
N ASN A 85 8.30 3.10 -1.51
CA ASN A 85 8.90 4.02 -0.57
C ASN A 85 7.83 4.69 0.28
N TRP A 86 8.18 4.94 1.53
CA TRP A 86 7.37 5.73 2.46
C TRP A 86 7.55 7.21 2.14
N ILE A 87 6.47 7.97 2.14
CA ILE A 87 6.53 9.42 2.18
C ILE A 87 5.87 9.85 3.47
N ASN A 88 6.66 10.41 4.39
CA ASN A 88 6.12 11.01 5.60
C ASN A 88 5.37 12.30 5.22
N THR A 89 4.04 12.26 5.27
CA THR A 89 3.21 13.45 5.00
C THR A 89 3.03 14.32 6.24
N ASN A 90 3.41 13.81 7.42
CA ASN A 90 3.23 14.50 8.69
C ASN A 90 4.53 15.17 9.15
N THR A 91 4.65 16.47 8.90
CA THR A 91 5.83 17.28 9.22
C THR A 91 6.04 17.50 10.72
N THR A 92 5.12 17.08 11.59
CA THR A 92 5.17 17.32 13.04
C THR A 92 5.88 16.21 13.83
N ASN A 93 6.22 15.10 13.16
CA ASN A 93 6.79 13.90 13.78
C ASN A 93 8.31 14.02 14.02
N ASN A 94 8.74 15.09 14.71
CA ASN A 94 10.01 15.25 15.45
C ASN A 94 11.31 14.64 14.85
N ASN A 95 11.45 14.58 13.52
CA ASN A 95 12.56 13.94 12.79
C ASN A 95 12.86 12.48 13.22
N ALA A 96 11.88 11.73 13.74
CA ALA A 96 12.10 10.32 14.06
C ALA A 96 12.30 9.56 12.73
N PRO A 97 13.43 8.84 12.56
CA PRO A 97 13.72 8.20 11.28
C PRO A 97 12.86 6.96 11.03
N TYR A 98 12.23 6.41 12.07
CA TYR A 98 11.52 5.14 12.03
C TYR A 98 10.04 5.29 11.70
N VAL A 99 9.53 4.33 10.91
CA VAL A 99 8.10 4.16 10.63
C VAL A 99 7.43 3.47 11.81
N LYS A 100 6.28 3.99 12.26
CA LYS A 100 5.53 3.44 13.41
C LYS A 100 4.05 3.24 13.07
N ALA A 101 3.39 2.40 13.85
CA ALA A 101 1.95 2.23 13.78
C ALA A 101 1.24 3.59 13.91
N LYS A 102 0.13 3.74 13.21
CA LYS A 102 -0.70 4.95 13.16
C LYS A 102 -0.06 6.17 12.49
N ASP A 103 1.17 6.04 11.97
CA ASP A 103 1.69 7.04 11.05
C ASP A 103 0.78 7.14 9.82
N VAL A 104 0.60 8.38 9.38
CA VAL A 104 -0.09 8.73 8.13
C VAL A 104 0.98 9.03 7.10
N ILE A 105 0.98 8.26 6.02
CA ILE A 105 2.03 8.24 5.00
C ILE A 105 1.41 8.24 3.62
N ALA A 106 2.14 8.73 2.62
CA ALA A 106 1.84 8.42 1.23
C ALA A 106 2.73 7.26 0.76
N LEU A 107 2.16 6.38 -0.07
CA LEU A 107 2.87 5.26 -0.68
C LEU A 107 3.34 5.65 -2.07
N LYS A 108 4.60 5.36 -2.39
CA LYS A 108 5.20 5.65 -3.70
C LYS A 108 5.78 4.40 -4.34
N CYS A 109 5.59 4.25 -5.64
CA CYS A 109 6.26 3.24 -6.47
C CYS A 109 6.89 3.95 -7.69
N GLY A 110 8.22 3.97 -7.76
CA GLY A 110 8.93 4.69 -8.81
C GLY A 110 8.69 6.20 -8.74
N ILE A 111 7.96 6.77 -9.70
CA ILE A 111 7.56 8.19 -9.69
C ILE A 111 6.09 8.41 -9.33
N SER A 112 5.34 7.34 -9.11
CA SER A 112 3.88 7.36 -8.94
C SER A 112 3.47 7.18 -7.49
N ILE A 113 2.37 7.80 -7.13
CA ILE A 113 1.77 7.78 -5.79
C ILE A 113 0.48 6.96 -5.83
N PHE A 114 0.23 6.19 -4.76
CA PHE A 114 -1.04 5.47 -4.60
C PHE A 114 -2.10 6.40 -4.03
N ARG A 115 -3.26 6.42 -4.68
CA ARG A 115 -4.45 7.19 -4.27
C ARG A 115 -5.65 6.29 -4.09
N SER A 116 -6.49 6.64 -3.14
CA SER A 116 -7.83 6.07 -3.02
C SER A 116 -8.82 7.16 -2.54
N HIS A 117 -9.99 6.78 -2.03
CA HIS A 117 -10.98 7.61 -1.31
C HIS A 117 -11.97 8.42 -2.15
N ASP A 118 -11.67 8.74 -3.41
CA ASP A 118 -12.58 9.55 -4.24
C ASP A 118 -13.40 8.75 -5.25
N PHE A 119 -13.01 7.49 -5.49
CA PHE A 119 -13.46 6.76 -6.66
C PHE A 119 -13.96 5.38 -6.29
N THR A 120 -14.95 4.93 -7.05
CA THR A 120 -15.46 3.57 -6.98
C THR A 120 -15.63 3.02 -8.38
N PHE A 121 -15.74 1.70 -8.47
CA PHE A 121 -16.09 1.00 -9.69
C PHE A 121 -16.88 -0.26 -9.31
N THR A 122 -17.60 -0.82 -10.26
CA THR A 122 -18.55 -1.92 -10.00
C THR A 122 -18.13 -3.17 -10.75
N ILE A 123 -18.07 -4.31 -10.06
CA ILE A 123 -17.97 -5.64 -10.67
C ILE A 123 -19.25 -6.42 -10.33
N GLY A 124 -20.04 -6.72 -11.35
CA GLY A 124 -21.36 -7.34 -11.15
C GLY A 124 -22.27 -6.42 -10.32
N ASN A 125 -22.73 -6.90 -9.17
CA ASN A 125 -23.63 -6.14 -8.27
C ASN A 125 -22.90 -5.57 -7.05
N LYS A 126 -21.56 -5.59 -7.04
CA LYS A 126 -20.75 -5.10 -5.93
C LYS A 126 -19.96 -3.88 -6.37
N THR A 127 -20.04 -2.82 -5.57
CA THR A 127 -19.25 -1.61 -5.72
C THR A 127 -18.07 -1.69 -4.77
N PHE A 128 -16.90 -1.30 -5.25
CA PHE A 128 -15.68 -1.29 -4.48
C PHE A 128 -14.98 0.06 -4.64
N GLN A 129 -14.22 0.45 -3.63
CA GLN A 129 -13.39 1.64 -3.68
C GLN A 129 -12.18 1.40 -4.58
N GLU A 130 -11.96 2.25 -5.57
CA GLU A 130 -10.84 2.13 -6.51
C GLU A 130 -9.52 2.54 -5.82
N VAL A 131 -8.44 1.80 -6.09
CA VAL A 131 -7.07 2.22 -5.75
C VAL A 131 -6.30 2.40 -7.05
N VAL A 132 -5.62 3.53 -7.18
CA VAL A 132 -5.00 3.95 -8.44
C VAL A 132 -3.59 4.52 -8.22
N GLY A 133 -2.78 4.52 -9.28
CA GLY A 133 -1.49 5.18 -9.31
C GLY A 133 -1.55 6.48 -10.10
N HIS A 134 -0.94 7.57 -9.63
CA HIS A 134 -0.89 8.84 -10.37
C HIS A 134 0.44 9.57 -10.17
N ASN A 135 0.74 10.56 -11.02
CA ASN A 135 1.95 11.39 -10.96
C ASN A 135 1.63 12.87 -10.64
N GLU A 136 0.44 13.12 -10.09
CA GLU A 136 0.00 14.47 -9.73
C GLU A 136 0.60 14.89 -8.38
N ARG A 137 0.32 16.14 -7.97
CA ARG A 137 0.71 16.60 -6.64
C ARG A 137 0.03 15.77 -5.56
N ILE A 138 0.79 15.43 -4.52
CA ILE A 138 0.30 14.74 -3.32
C ILE A 138 -0.73 15.62 -2.59
N GLY A 139 -1.86 15.03 -2.22
CA GLY A 139 -2.94 15.62 -1.42
C GLY A 139 -3.50 14.64 -0.39
N GLY A 140 -4.55 15.05 0.34
CA GLY A 140 -5.11 14.25 1.44
C GLY A 140 -5.65 12.88 1.04
N ASN A 141 -6.06 12.69 -0.21
CA ASN A 141 -6.58 11.40 -0.71
C ASN A 141 -5.46 10.40 -1.06
N ASP A 142 -4.20 10.82 -0.91
CA ASP A 142 -3.00 10.00 -1.10
C ASP A 142 -2.45 9.47 0.23
N GLU A 143 -3.12 9.80 1.34
CA GLU A 143 -2.71 9.47 2.69
C GLU A 143 -3.27 8.12 3.14
N TRP A 144 -2.41 7.30 3.71
CA TRP A 144 -2.68 5.96 4.20
C TRP A 144 -2.23 5.87 5.66
N GLN A 145 -3.06 5.29 6.53
CA GLN A 145 -2.66 5.03 7.92
C GLN A 145 -2.10 3.61 8.06
N ILE A 146 -0.96 3.48 8.73
CA ILE A 146 -0.38 2.17 9.07
C ILE A 146 -1.16 1.54 10.23
N GLU A 147 -1.78 0.39 10.00
CA GLU A 147 -2.49 -0.38 11.01
C GLU A 147 -1.85 -1.76 11.22
N ILE A 148 -1.29 -1.98 12.41
CA ILE A 148 -0.78 -3.30 12.83
C ILE A 148 -1.92 -4.05 13.53
N VAL A 149 -1.98 -5.36 13.35
CA VAL A 149 -3.07 -6.27 13.78
C VAL A 149 -2.49 -7.60 14.25
#